data_AF-A0AAU8D063-F1
#
_entry.id   AF-A0AAU8D063-F1
#
_cell.length_a   1.000
_cell.length_b   1.000
_cell.length_c   1.000
_cell.angle_alpha   90.00
_cell.angle_beta   90.00
_cell.angle_gamma   90.00
#
_symmetry.space_group_name_H-M   'P 1'
#
loop_
_entity.id
_entity.type
_entity.pdbx_description
1 polymer ?
#
loop_
_entity_poly.entity_id
_entity_poly.type
_entity_poly.pdbx_seq_one_letter_code
_entity_poly.pdbx_strand_id
1 'polypeptide(L)'
;MAERKQLRCNNSILDYDNAMMVVIGTDDDTGICYYEVSLPVDLGTSEPKSLASESLREAYAAPLDARAEIIQARFVPNILASWNAILASPEFEKGRGSAFLKVLGANAGIILKCTDMALAGEEFNVNEAGLQATCNLSEDKRVYVLASSFANVSVESRIPLA
;
A
#
# COMPACT_ATOMS: atom_id res chain seq x y z
N MET A 1 -23.34 -10.89 5.90
CA MET A 1 -22.02 -11.55 5.90
C MET A 1 -21.13 -10.71 5.01
N ALA A 2 -19.94 -10.32 5.48
CA ALA A 2 -18.98 -9.61 4.62
C ALA A 2 -18.59 -10.52 3.44
N GLU A 3 -18.52 -9.97 2.24
CA GLU A 3 -18.07 -10.67 1.05
C GLU A 3 -16.59 -11.03 1.22
N ARG A 4 -16.28 -12.34 1.26
CA ARG A 4 -14.90 -12.81 1.32
C ARG A 4 -14.26 -12.61 -0.05
N LYS A 5 -13.13 -11.90 -0.11
CA LYS A 5 -12.34 -11.70 -1.32
C LYS A 5 -11.11 -12.59 -1.30
N GLN A 6 -10.63 -12.98 -2.47
CA GLN A 6 -9.45 -13.83 -2.63
C GLN A 6 -8.31 -13.07 -3.31
N LEU A 7 -7.13 -13.11 -2.70
CA LEU A 7 -5.88 -12.71 -3.35
C LEU A 7 -5.06 -13.95 -3.64
N ARG A 8 -4.39 -13.96 -4.80
CA ARG A 8 -3.57 -15.09 -5.24
C ARG A 8 -2.13 -14.63 -5.49
N CYS A 9 -1.19 -15.34 -4.89
CA CYS A 9 0.26 -15.17 -5.03
C CYS A 9 0.78 -16.54 -5.35
N ASN A 10 1.13 -16.80 -6.61
CA ASN A 10 1.51 -18.14 -7.05
C ASN A 10 0.42 -19.16 -6.66
N ASN A 11 0.79 -20.18 -5.89
CA ASN A 11 -0.11 -21.23 -5.41
C ASN A 11 -0.82 -20.87 -4.09
N SER A 12 -0.47 -19.75 -3.46
CA SER A 12 -1.05 -19.29 -2.20
C SER A 12 -2.31 -18.48 -2.47
N ILE A 13 -3.37 -18.76 -1.72
CA ILE A 13 -4.63 -18.02 -1.73
C ILE A 13 -4.81 -17.42 -0.35
N LEU A 14 -5.02 -16.10 -0.29
CA LEU A 14 -5.42 -15.40 0.92
C LEU A 14 -6.90 -15.04 0.81
N ASP A 15 -7.72 -15.66 1.66
CA ASP A 15 -9.07 -15.20 1.91
C ASP A 15 -8.99 -14.01 2.88
N TYR A 16 -9.46 -12.84 2.45
CA TYR A 16 -9.51 -11.64 3.28
C TYR A 16 -10.89 -10.99 3.23
N ASP A 17 -11.21 -10.21 4.25
CA ASP A 17 -12.40 -9.38 4.29
C ASP A 17 -12.04 -7.91 4.10
N ASN A 18 -13.04 -7.06 3.86
CA ASN A 18 -12.84 -5.62 3.75
C ASN A 18 -12.60 -4.96 5.13
N ALA A 19 -12.21 -5.69 6.18
CA ALA A 19 -11.77 -5.08 7.44
C ALA A 19 -10.24 -5.09 7.57
N MET A 20 -9.54 -5.91 6.79
CA MET A 20 -8.09 -6.08 6.89
C MET A 20 -7.32 -5.28 5.84
N MET A 21 -6.23 -4.64 6.26
CA MET A 21 -5.21 -4.15 5.33
C MET A 21 -4.32 -5.32 4.91
N VAL A 22 -4.09 -5.47 3.61
CA VAL A 22 -3.19 -6.47 3.05
C VAL A 22 -2.06 -5.77 2.32
N VAL A 23 -0.82 -6.20 2.57
CA VAL A 23 0.37 -5.78 1.83
C VAL A 23 0.96 -6.98 1.11
N ILE A 24 1.29 -6.81 -0.16
CA ILE A 24 1.77 -7.84 -1.05
C ILE A 24 3.14 -7.40 -1.55
N GLY A 25 4.16 -8.26 -1.48
CA GLY A 25 5.42 -8.07 -2.17
C GLY A 25 5.59 -9.13 -3.25
N THR A 26 6.08 -8.76 -4.43
CA THR A 26 6.42 -9.71 -5.51
C THR A 26 7.79 -9.43 -6.10
N ASP A 27 8.51 -10.47 -6.50
CA ASP A 27 9.71 -10.39 -7.34
C ASP A 27 9.53 -11.35 -8.51
N ASP A 28 9.27 -10.79 -9.68
CA ASP A 28 8.85 -11.54 -10.88
C ASP A 28 9.99 -12.42 -11.43
N ASP A 29 11.26 -12.05 -11.19
CA ASP A 29 12.40 -12.84 -11.66
C ASP A 29 12.58 -14.13 -10.85
N THR A 30 12.31 -14.05 -9.55
CA THR A 30 12.49 -15.18 -8.63
C THR A 30 11.19 -15.93 -8.39
N GLY A 31 10.05 -15.38 -8.85
CA GLY A 31 8.72 -15.90 -8.59
C GLY A 31 8.34 -15.79 -7.11
N ILE A 32 9.01 -14.93 -6.33
CA ILE A 32 8.68 -14.72 -4.92
C ILE A 32 7.41 -13.88 -4.83
N CYS A 33 6.52 -14.28 -3.92
CA CYS A 33 5.26 -13.60 -3.69
C CYS A 33 4.87 -13.81 -2.22
N TYR A 34 4.75 -12.71 -1.47
CA TYR A 34 4.58 -12.73 -0.02
C TYR A 34 3.47 -11.77 0.42
N TYR A 35 2.79 -12.12 1.52
CA TYR A 35 1.68 -11.35 2.07
C TYR A 35 1.88 -11.03 3.54
N GLU A 36 1.46 -9.83 3.93
CA GLU A 36 1.21 -9.47 5.31
C GLU A 36 -0.18 -8.89 5.46
N VAL A 37 -0.79 -9.16 6.61
CA VAL A 37 -2.15 -8.71 6.92
C VAL A 37 -2.14 -8.07 8.30
N SER A 38 -2.82 -6.92 8.43
CA SER A 38 -3.07 -6.30 9.72
C SER A 38 -4.52 -5.91 9.87
N LEU A 39 -5.01 -6.05 11.10
CA LEU A 39 -6.27 -5.46 11.52
C LEU A 39 -6.09 -3.95 11.78
N PRO A 40 -7.17 -3.16 11.71
CA PRO A 40 -7.24 -1.81 12.23
C PRO A 40 -6.73 -1.69 13.68
N VAL A 41 -6.28 -0.49 14.13
CA VAL A 41 -5.72 -0.37 15.48
C VAL A 41 -6.78 -0.61 16.56
N ASP A 42 -8.05 -0.30 16.29
CA ASP A 42 -9.17 -0.62 17.18
C ASP A 42 -9.43 -2.13 17.34
N LEU A 43 -8.88 -2.97 16.47
CA LEU A 43 -9.05 -4.43 16.46
C LEU A 43 -7.72 -5.20 16.60
N GLY A 44 -6.57 -4.52 16.66
CA GLY A 44 -5.24 -5.12 16.56
C GLY A 44 -4.11 -4.31 17.20
N THR A 45 -2.87 -4.60 16.80
CA THR A 45 -1.66 -3.89 17.27
C THR A 45 -1.47 -2.58 16.52
N SER A 46 -0.88 -1.57 17.17
CA SER A 46 -0.50 -0.28 16.55
C SER A 46 0.79 -0.39 15.71
N GLU A 47 0.78 -1.27 14.72
CA GLU A 47 1.86 -1.44 13.74
C GLU A 47 1.79 -0.40 12.61
N PRO A 48 2.88 -0.16 11.86
CA PRO A 48 2.86 0.78 10.74
C PRO A 48 1.74 0.52 9.72
N LYS A 49 1.42 -0.75 9.44
CA LYS A 49 0.30 -1.14 8.57
C LYS A 49 -1.05 -0.66 9.10
N SER A 50 -1.38 -0.99 10.36
CA SER A 50 -2.66 -0.59 10.95
C SER A 50 -2.77 0.92 11.09
N LEU A 51 -1.68 1.62 11.44
CA LEU A 51 -1.61 3.08 11.46
C LEU A 51 -1.77 3.71 10.06
N ALA A 52 -1.23 3.07 9.02
CA ALA A 52 -1.46 3.50 7.63
C ALA A 52 -2.94 3.36 7.26
N SER A 53 -3.57 2.23 7.61
CA SER A 53 -5.00 2.04 7.38
C SER A 53 -5.86 3.08 8.09
N GLU A 54 -5.56 3.40 9.35
CA GLU A 54 -6.28 4.41 10.11
C GLU A 54 -6.13 5.82 9.55
N SER A 55 -4.89 6.23 9.28
CA SER A 55 -4.63 7.56 8.72
C SER A 55 -5.25 7.74 7.34
N LEU A 56 -5.33 6.69 6.52
CA LEU A 56 -6.03 6.75 5.23
C LEU A 56 -7.54 6.88 5.41
N ARG A 57 -8.16 6.10 6.32
CA ARG A 57 -9.60 6.22 6.62
C ARG A 57 -9.94 7.63 7.12
N GLU A 58 -9.08 8.18 7.97
CA GLU A 58 -9.22 9.56 8.45
C GLU A 58 -9.10 10.58 7.31
N ALA A 59 -8.08 10.45 6.44
CA ALA A 59 -7.92 11.32 5.27
C ALA A 59 -9.11 11.23 4.30
N TYR A 60 -9.68 10.05 4.13
CA TYR A 60 -10.85 9.84 3.27
C TYR A 60 -12.11 10.51 3.83
N ALA A 61 -12.29 10.48 5.15
CA ALA A 61 -13.40 11.15 5.84
C ALA A 61 -13.19 12.67 6.05
N ALA A 62 -11.95 13.15 5.91
CA ALA A 62 -11.61 14.54 6.16
C ALA A 62 -12.07 15.50 5.04
N PRO A 63 -12.29 16.79 5.37
CA PRO A 63 -12.39 17.87 4.41
C PRO A 63 -11.17 17.96 3.48
N LEU A 64 -11.37 18.47 2.25
CA LEU A 64 -10.33 18.53 1.21
C LEU A 64 -9.08 19.32 1.66
N ASP A 65 -9.26 20.39 2.43
CA ASP A 65 -8.19 21.25 2.94
C ASP A 65 -7.33 20.59 4.02
N ALA A 66 -7.87 19.61 4.76
CA ALA A 66 -7.15 18.86 5.79
C ALA A 66 -6.60 17.51 5.27
N ARG A 67 -7.16 16.97 4.19
CA ARG A 67 -6.81 15.66 3.63
C ARG A 67 -5.32 15.53 3.32
N ALA A 68 -4.77 16.47 2.56
CA ALA A 68 -3.38 16.41 2.11
C ALA A 68 -2.38 16.40 3.30
N GLU A 69 -2.69 17.15 4.36
CA GLU A 69 -1.88 17.17 5.58
C GLU A 69 -1.89 15.81 6.29
N ILE A 70 -3.06 15.18 6.43
CA ILE A 70 -3.16 13.84 7.04
C ILE A 70 -2.39 12.81 6.20
N ILE A 71 -2.53 12.86 4.87
CA ILE A 71 -1.81 11.94 3.98
C ILE A 71 -0.30 12.12 4.14
N GLN A 72 0.18 13.37 4.10
CA GLN A 72 1.60 13.67 4.16
C GLN A 72 2.22 13.37 5.52
N ALA A 73 1.56 13.77 6.61
CA ALA A 73 2.12 13.69 7.96
C ALA A 73 1.97 12.29 8.59
N ARG A 74 0.97 11.51 8.16
CA ARG A 74 0.63 10.24 8.82
C ARG A 74 0.57 9.07 7.86
N PHE A 75 -0.17 9.16 6.76
CA PHE A 75 -0.30 8.01 5.85
C PHE A 75 1.03 7.63 5.19
N VAL A 76 1.68 8.58 4.51
CA VAL A 76 2.91 8.34 3.74
C VAL A 76 4.04 7.75 4.61
N PRO A 77 4.34 8.28 5.81
CA PRO A 77 5.36 7.67 6.66
C PRO A 77 5.01 6.24 7.09
N ASN A 78 3.75 5.98 7.46
CA ASN A 78 3.31 4.66 7.93
C ASN A 78 3.28 3.61 6.82
N ILE A 79 2.80 3.97 5.62
CA ILE A 79 2.78 3.04 4.49
C ILE A 79 4.18 2.73 4.00
N LEU A 80 5.08 3.73 3.95
CA LEU A 80 6.48 3.50 3.60
C LEU A 80 7.20 2.63 4.63
N ALA A 81 6.93 2.82 5.93
CA ALA A 81 7.48 1.95 6.97
C ALA A 81 7.00 0.49 6.82
N SER A 82 5.72 0.29 6.47
CA SER A 82 5.16 -1.02 6.15
C SER A 82 5.84 -1.67 4.95
N TRP A 83 5.95 -0.95 3.83
CA TRP A 83 6.65 -1.43 2.63
C TRP A 83 8.12 -1.71 2.90
N ASN A 84 8.72 -0.91 3.79
CA ASN A 84 10.11 -1.11 4.19
C ASN A 84 10.31 -2.46 4.87
N ALA A 85 9.41 -2.85 5.77
CA ALA A 85 9.47 -4.16 6.42
C ALA A 85 9.39 -5.32 5.40
N ILE A 86 8.47 -5.25 4.42
CA ILE A 86 8.34 -6.26 3.36
C ILE A 86 9.62 -6.32 2.52
N LEU A 87 10.07 -5.19 1.98
CA LEU A 87 11.17 -5.14 1.02
C LEU A 87 12.55 -5.37 1.67
N ALA A 88 12.66 -5.20 2.99
CA ALA A 88 13.85 -5.54 3.77
C ALA A 88 13.85 -7.01 4.24
N SER A 89 12.77 -7.77 4.02
CA SER A 89 12.74 -9.18 4.39
C SER A 89 13.73 -10.01 3.55
N PRO A 90 14.32 -11.09 4.11
CA PRO A 90 15.34 -11.91 3.44
C PRO A 90 14.96 -12.41 2.04
N GLU A 91 13.66 -12.58 1.80
CA GLU A 91 13.05 -12.99 0.54
C GLU A 91 13.34 -11.97 -0.59
N PHE A 92 13.34 -10.68 -0.26
CA PHE A 92 13.58 -9.58 -1.21
C PHE A 92 15.00 -8.99 -1.10
N GLU A 93 15.75 -9.39 -0.08
CA GLU A 93 17.03 -8.77 0.32
C GLU A 93 18.20 -9.03 -0.65
N LYS A 94 18.00 -9.79 -1.73
CA LYS A 94 19.00 -9.93 -2.81
C LYS A 94 19.10 -8.65 -3.66
N GLY A 95 19.59 -7.56 -3.07
CA GLY A 95 20.01 -6.30 -3.69
C GLY A 95 18.89 -5.42 -4.27
N ARG A 96 17.82 -6.00 -4.79
CA ARG A 96 16.73 -5.28 -5.47
C ARG A 96 15.72 -4.69 -4.50
N GLY A 97 15.36 -5.39 -3.42
CA GLY A 97 14.57 -4.82 -2.33
C GLY A 97 15.23 -3.55 -1.78
N SER A 98 16.53 -3.61 -1.47
CA SER A 98 17.28 -2.44 -0.97
C SER A 98 17.38 -1.29 -1.98
N ALA A 99 17.48 -1.57 -3.28
CA ALA A 99 17.45 -0.53 -4.32
C ALA A 99 16.07 0.13 -4.41
N PHE A 100 15.01 -0.68 -4.37
CA PHE A 100 13.63 -0.20 -4.38
C PHE A 100 13.35 0.69 -3.16
N LEU A 101 13.81 0.31 -1.96
CA LEU A 101 13.70 1.13 -0.74
C LEU A 101 14.29 2.54 -0.89
N LYS A 102 15.48 2.64 -1.49
CA LYS A 102 16.14 3.94 -1.72
C LYS A 102 15.31 4.81 -2.66
N VAL A 103 14.79 4.21 -3.73
CA VAL A 103 13.96 4.92 -4.72
C VAL A 103 12.63 5.34 -4.10
N LEU A 104 11.98 4.49 -3.30
CA LEU A 104 10.73 4.80 -2.59
C LEU A 104 10.90 6.00 -1.66
N GLY A 105 11.95 5.99 -0.82
CA GLY A 105 12.22 7.10 0.11
C GLY A 105 12.47 8.42 -0.61
N ALA A 106 13.24 8.40 -1.71
CA ALA A 106 13.53 9.61 -2.50
C ALA A 106 12.30 10.17 -3.22
N ASN A 107 11.28 9.34 -3.45
CA ASN A 107 10.09 9.67 -4.23
C ASN A 107 8.79 9.61 -3.41
N ALA A 108 8.86 9.79 -2.09
CA ALA A 108 7.69 9.78 -1.21
C ALA A 108 6.61 10.81 -1.61
N GLY A 109 7.01 11.94 -2.21
CA GLY A 109 6.08 12.95 -2.73
C GLY A 109 5.19 12.43 -3.88
N ILE A 110 5.64 11.41 -4.61
CA ILE A 110 4.84 10.74 -5.64
C ILE A 110 3.68 9.99 -5.00
N ILE A 111 3.93 9.26 -3.91
CA ILE A 111 2.90 8.52 -3.16
C ILE A 111 1.85 9.48 -2.59
N LEU A 112 2.28 10.62 -2.06
CA LEU A 112 1.38 11.68 -1.59
C LEU A 112 0.41 12.13 -2.69
N LYS A 113 0.95 12.57 -3.84
CA LYS A 113 0.15 13.05 -4.97
C LYS A 113 -0.79 11.97 -5.51
N CYS A 114 -0.27 10.75 -5.66
CA CYS A 114 -1.01 9.59 -6.14
C CYS A 114 -2.20 9.26 -5.22
N THR A 115 -1.98 9.27 -3.91
CA THR A 115 -3.03 9.02 -2.91
C THR A 115 -4.10 10.11 -2.94
N ASP A 116 -3.70 11.38 -2.96
CA ASP A 116 -4.63 12.51 -2.94
C ASP A 116 -5.58 12.49 -4.16
N MET A 117 -5.03 12.24 -5.35
CA MET A 117 -5.82 12.12 -6.59
C MET A 117 -6.76 10.92 -6.57
N ALA A 118 -6.30 9.76 -6.11
CA ALA A 118 -7.13 8.57 -5.99
C ALA A 118 -8.29 8.75 -5.01
N LEU A 119 -8.08 9.43 -3.88
CA LEU A 119 -9.16 9.77 -2.93
C LEU A 119 -10.11 10.85 -3.49
N ALA A 120 -9.69 11.62 -4.50
CA ALA A 120 -10.59 12.48 -5.28
C ALA A 120 -11.40 11.70 -6.34
N GLY A 121 -11.12 10.41 -6.53
CA GLY A 121 -11.81 9.52 -7.48
C GLY A 121 -11.17 9.48 -8.86
N GLU A 122 -9.95 10.01 -9.01
CA GLU A 122 -9.19 9.98 -10.26
C GLU A 122 -8.18 8.82 -10.23
N GLU A 123 -8.13 8.02 -11.30
CA GLU A 123 -7.06 7.03 -11.43
C GLU A 123 -5.74 7.76 -11.71
N PHE A 124 -4.69 7.43 -10.95
CA PHE A 124 -3.39 8.03 -11.14
C PHE A 124 -2.32 6.98 -11.38
N ASN A 125 -1.61 7.13 -12.49
CA ASN A 125 -0.48 6.30 -12.90
C ASN A 125 0.71 7.22 -13.16
N VAL A 126 1.83 6.96 -12.50
CA VAL A 126 3.05 7.77 -12.63
C VAL A 126 4.26 6.85 -12.77
N ASN A 127 5.18 7.27 -13.65
CA ASN A 127 6.48 6.64 -13.82
C ASN A 127 7.54 7.74 -13.82
N GLU A 128 8.19 7.93 -12.69
CA GLU A 128 9.20 8.96 -12.50
C GLU A 128 10.38 8.39 -11.70
N ALA A 129 11.60 8.78 -12.08
CA ALA A 129 12.84 8.33 -11.43
C ALA A 129 12.99 6.80 -11.32
N GLY A 130 12.38 6.04 -12.25
CA GLY A 130 12.38 4.58 -12.28
C GLY A 130 11.37 3.93 -11.33
N LEU A 131 10.63 4.72 -10.55
CA LEU A 131 9.52 4.26 -9.72
C LEU A 131 8.22 4.35 -10.51
N GLN A 132 7.53 3.23 -10.65
CA GLN A 132 6.13 3.24 -11.05
C GLN A 132 5.26 3.24 -9.80
N ALA A 133 4.22 4.08 -9.78
CA ALA A 133 3.18 4.03 -8.76
C ALA A 133 1.79 4.17 -9.39
N THR A 134 0.86 3.38 -8.87
CA THR A 134 -0.54 3.37 -9.28
C THR A 134 -1.41 3.47 -8.03
N CYS A 135 -2.35 4.40 -8.06
CA CYS A 135 -3.34 4.56 -6.99
C CYS A 135 -4.74 4.58 -7.57
N ASN A 136 -5.62 3.76 -7.02
CA ASN A 136 -7.01 3.74 -7.41
C ASN A 136 -7.90 3.28 -6.26
N LEU A 137 -9.18 3.60 -6.38
CA LEU A 137 -10.22 2.97 -5.59
C LEU A 137 -10.76 1.75 -6.37
N SER A 138 -11.14 0.71 -5.65
CA SER A 138 -11.93 -0.39 -6.22
C SER A 138 -13.25 0.12 -6.81
N GLU A 139 -13.89 -0.66 -7.67
CA GLU A 139 -15.15 -0.27 -8.35
C GLU A 139 -16.26 0.14 -7.35
N ASP A 140 -16.29 -0.48 -6.17
CA ASP A 140 -17.22 -0.16 -5.07
C ASP A 140 -16.72 0.95 -4.13
N LYS A 141 -15.55 1.53 -4.41
CA LYS A 141 -14.84 2.54 -3.60
C LYS A 141 -14.60 2.18 -2.14
N ARG A 142 -14.63 0.88 -1.82
CA ARG A 142 -14.41 0.39 -0.45
C ARG A 142 -12.96 0.08 -0.14
N VAL A 143 -12.15 -0.16 -1.18
CA VAL A 143 -10.76 -0.54 -1.04
C VAL A 143 -9.91 0.43 -1.83
N TYR A 144 -8.99 1.08 -1.15
CA TYR A 144 -7.90 1.79 -1.77
C TYR A 144 -6.80 0.80 -2.13
N VAL A 145 -6.32 0.88 -3.37
CA VAL A 145 -5.21 0.09 -3.87
C VAL A 145 -4.07 1.06 -4.20
N LEU A 146 -2.92 0.81 -3.59
CA LEU A 146 -1.67 1.50 -3.88
C LEU A 146 -0.65 0.45 -4.28
N ALA A 147 -0.22 0.49 -5.53
CA ALA A 147 0.83 -0.36 -6.04
C ALA A 147 2.05 0.49 -6.42
N SER A 148 3.23 -0.06 -6.21
CA SER A 148 4.46 0.51 -6.71
C SER A 148 5.42 -0.57 -7.16
N SER A 149 6.21 -0.28 -8.18
CA SER A 149 7.24 -1.19 -8.66
C SER A 149 8.53 -0.46 -9.03
N PHE A 150 9.62 -1.20 -8.90
CA PHE A 150 10.94 -0.81 -9.35
C PHE A 150 11.67 -2.03 -9.89
N ALA A 151 12.10 -1.94 -11.16
CA ALA A 151 12.58 -3.09 -11.91
C ALA A 151 11.56 -4.24 -11.87
N ASN A 152 11.91 -5.35 -11.22
CA ASN A 152 11.14 -6.60 -11.25
C ASN A 152 10.49 -6.88 -9.88
N VAL A 153 10.67 -5.95 -8.94
CA VAL A 153 10.10 -6.04 -7.59
C VAL A 153 8.91 -5.08 -7.52
N SER A 154 7.79 -5.58 -7.01
CA SER A 154 6.58 -4.79 -6.78
C SER A 154 6.12 -4.92 -5.34
N VAL A 155 5.44 -3.89 -4.87
CA VAL A 155 4.73 -3.92 -3.60
C VAL A 155 3.35 -3.30 -3.79
N GLU A 156 2.32 -3.95 -3.30
CA GLU A 156 0.93 -3.51 -3.37
C GLU A 156 0.35 -3.45 -1.96
N SER A 157 -0.51 -2.46 -1.70
CA SER A 157 -1.29 -2.36 -0.49
C SER A 157 -2.75 -2.19 -0.82
N ARG A 158 -3.57 -3.02 -0.20
CA ARG A 158 -5.02 -2.98 -0.25
C ARG A 158 -5.53 -2.56 1.11
N ILE A 159 -6.16 -1.40 1.15
CA ILE A 159 -6.54 -0.74 2.39
C ILE A 159 -8.03 -0.47 2.36
N PRO A 160 -8.82 -1.10 3.23
CA PRO A 160 -10.24 -0.79 3.33
C PRO A 160 -10.49 0.61 3.87
N LEU A 161 -11.52 1.26 3.33
CA LEU A 161 -11.92 2.63 3.68
C LEU A 161 -13.17 2.69 4.58
N ALA A 162 -13.89 1.57 4.75
CA ALA A 162 -15.16 1.47 5.47
C ALA A 162 -15.22 0.21 6.33
#